data_AF-A0AAW2TVA4-F1
#
_entry.id   AF-A0AAW2TVA4-F1
#
_cell.length_a   1.000
_cell.length_b   1.000
_cell.length_c   1.000
_cell.angle_alpha   90.00
_cell.angle_beta   90.00
_cell.angle_gamma   90.00
#
_symmetry.space_group_name_H-M   'P 1'
#
loop_
_entity.id
_entity.type
_entity.pdbx_description
1 polymer ?
#
loop_
_entity_poly.entity_id
_entity_poly.type
_entity_poly.pdbx_seq_one_letter_code
_entity_poly.pdbx_strand_id
1 'polypeptide(L)'
;MQDKRKDAVKKVIAAMTVGKDVSSLFTDVVNCMQTENLELKKLVYLYLINYAKSQPDLAILAVNTFVKVNKQGGTLKYNQKTQSYTKKSPE
;
A
#
# COMPACT_ATOMS: atom_id res chain seq x y z
N MET A 1 -1.00 14.65 -18.61
CA MET A 1 -1.77 14.16 -17.43
C MET A 1 -0.91 13.31 -16.48
N GLN A 2 0.03 12.49 -16.96
CA GLN A 2 0.87 11.64 -16.10
C GLN A 2 1.77 12.43 -15.12
N ASP A 3 2.21 13.63 -15.50
CA ASP A 3 3.05 14.48 -14.62
C ASP A 3 2.35 14.91 -13.34
N LYS A 4 1.03 15.14 -13.37
CA LYS A 4 0.26 15.52 -12.17
C LYS A 4 0.24 14.40 -11.13
N ARG A 5 0.13 13.14 -11.56
CA ARG A 5 0.22 11.97 -10.67
C ARG A 5 1.62 11.83 -10.08
N LYS A 6 2.66 12.05 -10.90
CA LYS A 6 4.05 12.02 -10.44
C LYS A 6 4.31 13.07 -9.36
N ASP A 7 3.85 14.29 -9.58
CA ASP A 7 3.99 15.38 -8.61
C ASP A 7 3.20 15.11 -7.32
N ALA A 8 2.00 14.54 -7.44
CA ALA A 8 1.21 14.11 -6.29
C ALA A 8 1.96 13.06 -5.45
N VAL A 9 2.45 11.97 -6.06
CA VAL A 9 3.18 10.91 -5.33
C VAL A 9 4.42 11.45 -4.63
N LYS A 10 5.16 12.39 -5.25
CA LYS A 10 6.29 13.07 -4.59
C LYS A 10 5.85 13.83 -3.33
N LYS A 11 4.74 14.57 -3.40
CA LYS A 11 4.17 15.28 -2.25
C LYS A 11 3.71 14.30 -1.16
N VAL A 12 3.16 13.15 -1.55
CA VAL A 12 2.79 12.09 -0.60
C VAL A 12 4.01 11.55 0.13
N ILE A 13 5.10 11.24 -0.58
CA ILE A 13 6.35 10.78 0.04
C ILE A 13 6.90 11.83 1.00
N ALA A 14 6.90 13.10 0.61
CA ALA A 14 7.31 14.20 1.48
C ALA A 14 6.42 14.30 2.74
N ALA A 15 5.10 14.21 2.58
CA ALA A 15 4.16 14.19 3.69
C ALA A 15 4.39 13.01 4.64
N MET A 16 4.71 11.84 4.10
CA MET A 16 5.04 10.66 4.88
C MET A 16 6.35 10.83 5.67
N THR A 17 7.37 11.46 5.08
CA THR A 17 8.64 11.72 5.79
C THR A 17 8.50 12.68 6.95
N VAL A 18 7.51 13.57 6.93
CA VAL A 18 7.19 14.46 8.06
C VAL A 18 6.16 13.86 9.03
N GLY A 19 5.80 12.58 8.86
CA GLY A 19 4.89 11.87 9.76
C GLY A 19 3.41 12.18 9.57
N LYS A 20 3.01 12.80 8.45
CA LYS A 20 1.59 12.97 8.14
C LYS A 20 0.98 11.64 7.70
N ASP A 21 -0.26 11.42 8.14
CA ASP A 21 -1.05 10.31 7.66
C ASP A 21 -1.45 10.54 6.19
N VAL A 22 -1.04 9.60 5.35
CA VAL A 22 -1.32 9.56 3.91
C VAL A 22 -2.02 8.27 3.50
N SER A 23 -2.54 7.52 4.46
CA SER A 23 -3.28 6.27 4.25
C SER A 23 -4.47 6.44 3.30
N SER A 24 -5.12 7.60 3.30
CA SER A 24 -6.22 7.94 2.37
C SER A 24 -5.80 7.90 0.89
N LEU A 25 -4.53 8.15 0.59
CA LEU A 25 -3.98 8.18 -0.77
C LEU A 25 -3.43 6.82 -1.22
N PHE A 26 -3.46 5.83 -0.33
CA PHE A 26 -2.93 4.49 -0.58
C PHE A 26 -3.58 3.84 -1.82
N THR A 27 -4.91 3.89 -1.92
CA THR A 27 -5.64 3.31 -3.05
C THR A 27 -5.24 3.98 -4.38
N ASP A 28 -5.08 5.30 -4.40
CA ASP A 28 -4.63 6.05 -5.58
C ASP A 28 -3.20 5.68 -5.99
N VAL A 29 -2.29 5.55 -5.02
CA VAL A 29 -0.89 5.17 -5.25
C VAL A 29 -0.79 3.74 -5.78
N VAL A 30 -1.56 2.81 -5.22
CA VAL A 30 -1.63 1.40 -5.68
C VAL A 30 -2.22 1.31 -7.08
N ASN A 31 -3.24 2.10 -7.42
CA ASN A 31 -3.77 2.18 -8.79
C ASN A 31 -2.72 2.71 -9.79
N CYS A 32 -1.83 3.60 -9.35
CA CYS A 32 -0.74 4.09 -10.19
C CYS A 32 0.34 3.03 -10.47
N MET A 33 0.34 1.89 -9.76
CA MET A 33 1.34 0.83 -9.91
C MET A 33 1.23 0.09 -11.25
N GLN A 34 0.06 0.14 -11.90
CA GLN A 34 -0.20 -0.43 -13.23
C GLN A 34 0.24 0.49 -14.39
N THR A 35 0.81 1.66 -14.09
CA THR A 35 1.29 2.59 -15.12
C THR A 35 2.47 2.02 -15.92
N GLU A 36 2.54 2.35 -17.21
CA GLU A 36 3.69 2.04 -18.08
C GLU A 36 4.89 2.98 -17.82
N ASN A 37 4.66 4.08 -17.10
CA ASN A 37 5.69 5.05 -16.77
C ASN A 37 6.64 4.54 -15.67
N LEU A 38 7.85 4.16 -16.08
CA LEU A 38 8.90 3.66 -15.19
C LEU A 38 9.24 4.61 -14.02
N GLU A 39 9.27 5.92 -14.24
CA GLU A 39 9.56 6.88 -13.16
C GLU A 39 8.46 6.88 -12.10
N LEU A 40 7.19 6.93 -12.53
CA LEU A 40 6.06 6.90 -11.61
C LEU A 40 6.03 5.57 -10.84
N LYS A 41 6.33 4.47 -11.54
CA LYS A 41 6.41 3.14 -10.93
C LYS A 41 7.48 3.07 -9.83
N LYS A 42 8.67 3.62 -10.07
CA LYS A 42 9.73 3.72 -9.05
C LYS A 42 9.28 4.49 -7.80
N LEU A 43 8.55 5.59 -7.98
CA LEU A 43 8.01 6.37 -6.86
C LEU A 43 6.98 5.60 -6.04
N VAL A 44 6.09 4.84 -6.70
CA VAL A 44 5.11 3.98 -6.03
C VAL A 44 5.82 2.88 -5.21
N TYR A 45 6.87 2.25 -5.77
CA TYR A 45 7.68 1.28 -5.02
C TYR A 45 8.38 1.91 -3.82
N LEU A 46 8.96 3.10 -3.98
CA LEU A 46 9.59 3.82 -2.88
C LEU A 46 8.59 4.13 -1.76
N TYR A 47 7.39 4.58 -2.11
CA TYR A 47 6.29 4.78 -1.17
C TYR A 47 5.99 3.49 -0.39
N LEU A 48 5.82 2.36 -1.08
CA LEU A 48 5.52 1.05 -0.47
C LEU A 48 6.62 0.57 0.48
N ILE A 49 7.88 0.71 0.10
CA ILE A 49 9.03 0.32 0.94
C ILE A 49 9.10 1.18 2.20
N ASN A 50 8.88 2.49 2.07
CA ASN A 50 8.86 3.39 3.23
C ASN A 50 7.67 3.08 4.15
N TYR A 51 6.51 2.78 3.55
CA TYR A 51 5.32 2.37 4.29
C TYR A 51 5.50 1.02 4.98
N ALA A 52 6.21 0.07 4.38
CA ALA A 52 6.48 -1.23 5.00
C ALA A 52 7.32 -1.11 6.28
N LYS A 53 8.17 -0.08 6.39
CA LYS A 53 8.96 0.18 7.61
C LYS A 53 8.12 0.74 8.75
N SER A 54 7.22 1.67 8.46
CA SER A 54 6.41 2.34 9.47
C SER A 54 5.09 1.61 9.78
N GLN A 55 4.48 1.00 8.76
CA GLN A 55 3.13 0.43 8.75
C GLN A 55 3.12 -0.88 7.91
N PRO A 56 3.71 -1.97 8.42
CA PRO A 56 3.85 -3.23 7.68
C PRO A 56 2.50 -3.85 7.25
N ASP A 57 1.44 -3.71 8.07
CA ASP A 57 0.11 -4.27 7.76
C ASP A 57 -0.50 -3.71 6.48
N LEU A 58 -0.35 -2.38 6.27
CA LEU A 58 -0.82 -1.72 5.06
C LEU A 58 0.03 -2.10 3.84
N ALA A 59 1.35 -2.24 4.00
CA ALA A 59 2.20 -2.73 2.91
C ALA A 59 1.82 -4.15 2.49
N ILE A 60 1.54 -5.04 3.45
CA ILE A 60 1.03 -6.39 3.18
C ILE A 60 -0.31 -6.33 2.44
N LEU A 61 -1.22 -5.42 2.83
CA LEU A 61 -2.49 -5.23 2.13
C LEU A 61 -2.27 -4.77 0.67
N ALA A 62 -1.32 -3.88 0.41
CA ALA A 62 -0.99 -3.42 -0.94
C ALA A 62 -0.51 -4.58 -1.81
N VAL A 63 0.42 -5.38 -1.29
CA VAL A 63 0.96 -6.55 -2.00
C VAL A 63 -0.15 -7.56 -2.24
N ASN A 64 -0.98 -7.85 -1.23
CA ASN A 64 -2.11 -8.75 -1.35
C ASN A 64 -3.14 -8.24 -2.38
N THR A 65 -3.39 -6.93 -2.41
CA THR A 65 -4.27 -6.29 -3.38
C THR A 65 -3.67 -6.36 -4.78
N PHE A 66 -2.39 -6.10 -4.95
CA PHE A 66 -1.69 -6.22 -6.23
C PHE A 66 -1.73 -7.66 -6.78
N VAL A 67 -1.46 -8.65 -5.93
CA VAL A 67 -1.56 -10.07 -6.30
C VAL A 67 -3.00 -10.45 -6.63
N LYS A 68 -3.99 -9.98 -5.84
CA LYS A 68 -5.41 -10.22 -6.12
C LYS A 68 -5.88 -9.54 -7.40
N VAL A 69 -5.48 -8.30 -7.69
CA VAL A 69 -5.87 -7.58 -8.92
C VAL A 69 -5.32 -8.30 -10.15
N ASN A 70 -4.08 -8.81 -10.10
CA ASN A 70 -3.55 -9.66 -11.18
C ASN A 70 -4.20 -11.06 -11.22
N LYS A 71 -4.81 -11.53 -10.13
CA LYS A 71 -5.50 -12.84 -10.03
C LYS A 71 -7.02 -12.74 -10.05
N GLN A 72 -7.62 -11.58 -10.27
CA GLN A 72 -9.07 -11.38 -10.21
C GLN A 72 -9.75 -11.87 -11.49
N GLY A 73 -9.66 -13.18 -11.67
CA GLY A 73 -10.72 -14.05 -12.16
C GLY A 73 -11.17 -15.04 -11.06
N GLY A 74 -10.97 -14.76 -9.77
CA GLY A 74 -11.28 -15.70 -8.69
C GLY A 74 -11.57 -15.06 -7.33
N THR A 75 -12.84 -15.11 -6.96
CA THR A 75 -13.45 -14.79 -5.66
C THR A 75 -12.62 -15.27 -4.46
N LEU A 76 -12.24 -14.38 -3.54
CA LEU A 76 -11.77 -14.80 -2.22
C LEU A 76 -12.35 -13.93 -1.12
N LYS A 77 -13.36 -14.51 -0.46
CA LYS A 77 -13.93 -14.09 0.81
C LYS A 77 -12.80 -13.89 1.82
N TYR A 78 -12.62 -12.66 2.28
CA TYR A 78 -11.80 -12.40 3.47
C TYR A 78 -12.56 -12.96 4.67
N ASN A 79 -12.29 -14.22 5.01
CA ASN A 79 -12.75 -14.82 6.25
C ASN A 79 -12.14 -14.05 7.43
N GLN A 80 -13.02 -13.57 8.32
CA GLN A 80 -12.70 -13.27 9.71
C GLN A 80 -11.95 -14.46 10.32
N LYS A 81 -10.62 -14.36 10.42
CA LYS A 81 -9.80 -15.22 11.28
C LYS A 81 -8.59 -14.42 11.79
N THR A 82 -8.87 -13.31 12.47
CA THR A 82 -7.90 -12.58 13.30
C THR A 82 -8.38 -12.37 14.74
N GLN A 83 -9.39 -13.13 15.20
CA GLN A 83 -9.67 -13.30 16.63
C GLN A 83 -8.75 -14.36 17.28
N SER A 84 -7.46 -14.30 16.97
CA SER A 84 -6.43 -15.14 17.60
C SER A 84 -5.35 -14.30 18.29
N TYR A 85 -5.68 -13.09 18.76
CA TYR A 85 -4.93 -12.45 19.85
C TYR A 85 -5.35 -13.10 21.19
N THR A 86 -5.20 -14.41 21.28
CA THR A 86 -5.24 -15.14 22.54
C THR A 86 -3.96 -15.95 22.62
N LYS A 87 -2.91 -15.32 23.14
CA LYS A 87 -1.86 -16.08 23.81
C LYS A 87 -1.43 -15.36 25.09
N LYS A 88 -2.10 -15.82 26.15
CA LYS A 88 -1.57 -16.16 27.48
C LYS A 88 -0.99 -15.02 28.32
N SER A 89 -1.78 -14.63 29.32
CA SER A 89 -1.26 -14.25 30.64
C SER A 89 -0.34 -15.39 31.14
N PRO A 90 0.89 -15.12 31.57
CA PRO A 90 1.58 -16.01 32.48
C PRO A 90 0.92 -15.86 33.86
N GLU A 91 0.55 -16.98 34.48
CA GLU A 91 0.41 -17.08 35.94
C GLU A 91 1.80 -16.97 36.60
#